data_AF-A0A653SAW9-F1
#
_entry.id   AF-A0A653SAW9-F1
#
_cell.length_a   1.000
_cell.length_b   1.000
_cell.length_c   1.000
_cell.angle_alpha   90.00
_cell.angle_beta   90.00
_cell.angle_gamma   90.00
#
_symmetry.space_group_name_H-M   'P 1'
#
loop_
_entity.id
_entity.type
_entity.pdbx_description
1 polymer ?
#
loop_
_entity_poly.entity_id
_entity_poly.type
_entity_poly.pdbx_seq_one_letter_code
_entity_poly.pdbx_strand_id
1 'polypeptide(L)'
;MLCGFIRHYEAMLDQRVERLQRALSAQDHEDWMDAVLSLKTSSAMAGAQALSTLAARLQEDFAKRPPAPVHWPPMERLAEIMEKLRRLAAETARQLQVFVQQVAGVI
;
A
#
# COMPACT_ATOMS: atom_id res chain seq x y z
N MET A 1 -5.31 -4.48 24.87
CA MET A 1 -4.24 -5.14 24.09
C MET A 1 -3.46 -4.09 23.32
N LEU A 2 -2.16 -3.94 23.61
CA LEU A 2 -1.31 -2.84 23.09
C LEU A 2 -1.13 -2.83 21.56
N CYS A 3 -1.33 -3.96 20.85
CA CYS A 3 -1.11 -4.07 19.40
C CYS A 3 -2.39 -4.14 18.54
N GLY A 4 -3.54 -3.68 19.04
CA GLY A 4 -4.83 -3.78 18.31
C GLY A 4 -4.80 -3.13 16.93
N PHE A 5 -4.18 -1.95 16.81
CA PHE A 5 -4.05 -1.23 15.55
C PHE A 5 -3.19 -1.99 14.53
N ILE A 6 -2.06 -2.57 14.95
CA ILE A 6 -1.13 -3.29 14.06
C ILE A 6 -1.84 -4.50 13.44
N ARG A 7 -2.58 -5.27 14.24
CA ARG A 7 -3.36 -6.42 13.72
C ARG A 7 -4.46 -6.00 12.76
N HIS A 8 -5.13 -4.88 13.04
CA HIS A 8 -6.16 -4.37 12.13
C HIS A 8 -5.55 -3.89 10.81
N TYR A 9 -4.42 -3.19 10.88
CA TYR A 9 -3.66 -2.78 9.71
C TYR A 9 -3.21 -3.98 8.86
N GLU A 10 -2.60 -4.99 9.49
CA GLU A 10 -2.18 -6.25 8.84
C GLU A 10 -3.35 -6.90 8.10
N ALA A 11 -4.48 -7.09 8.79
CA ALA A 11 -5.67 -7.75 8.22
C ALA A 11 -6.27 -6.99 7.01
N MET A 12 -6.04 -5.69 6.91
CA MET A 12 -6.51 -4.86 5.79
C MET A 12 -5.47 -4.68 4.68
N LEU A 13 -4.21 -5.07 4.90
CA LEU A 13 -3.13 -4.67 4.01
C LEU A 13 -3.30 -5.25 2.60
N ASP A 14 -3.63 -6.54 2.49
CA ASP A 14 -3.85 -7.19 1.20
C ASP A 14 -5.01 -6.54 0.43
N GLN A 15 -6.13 -6.25 1.11
CA GLN A 15 -7.28 -5.57 0.50
C GLN A 15 -6.90 -4.18 -0.04
N ARG A 16 -6.02 -3.45 0.65
CA ARG A 16 -5.53 -2.12 0.20
C ARG A 16 -4.68 -2.26 -1.06
N VAL A 17 -3.84 -3.29 -1.13
CA VAL A 17 -3.04 -3.59 -2.33
C VAL A 17 -3.93 -4.03 -3.50
N GLU A 18 -4.96 -4.83 -3.25
CA GLU A 18 -5.92 -5.24 -4.27
C GLU A 18 -6.75 -4.07 -4.80
N ARG A 19 -7.09 -3.10 -3.95
CA ARG A 19 -7.78 -1.87 -4.38
C ARG A 19 -6.92 -1.10 -5.40
N LEU A 20 -5.61 -0.97 -5.16
CA LEU A 20 -4.69 -0.37 -6.12
C LEU A 20 -4.70 -1.13 -7.47
N GLN A 21 -4.64 -2.46 -7.43
CA GLN A 21 -4.70 -3.27 -8.65
C GLN A 21 -6.02 -3.05 -9.41
N ARG A 22 -7.15 -2.99 -8.72
CA ARG A 22 -8.47 -2.76 -9.34
C ARG A 22 -8.56 -1.39 -9.99
N ALA A 23 -8.15 -0.34 -9.29
CA ALA A 23 -8.12 1.02 -9.82
C ALA A 23 -7.24 1.10 -11.08
N LEU A 24 -6.06 0.47 -11.03
CA LEU A 24 -5.15 0.39 -12.17
C LEU A 24 -5.76 -0.33 -13.38
N SER A 25 -6.38 -1.49 -13.16
CA SER A 25 -7.04 -2.27 -14.21
C SER A 25 -8.23 -1.52 -14.84
N ALA A 26 -8.94 -0.72 -14.05
CA ALA A 26 -10.02 0.15 -14.53
C ALA A 26 -9.53 1.46 -15.16
N GLN A 27 -8.20 1.73 -15.12
CA GLN A 27 -7.61 3.03 -15.48
C GLN A 27 -8.22 4.21 -14.71
N ASP A 28 -8.71 3.95 -13.48
CA ASP A 28 -9.36 4.92 -12.62
C ASP A 28 -8.31 5.68 -11.80
N HIS A 29 -7.97 6.88 -12.27
CA HIS A 29 -6.99 7.74 -11.62
C HIS A 29 -7.46 8.23 -10.24
N GLU A 30 -8.75 8.51 -10.07
CA GLU A 30 -9.29 9.03 -8.82
C GLU A 30 -9.26 7.93 -7.73
N ASP A 31 -9.73 6.72 -8.05
CA ASP A 31 -9.68 5.59 -7.12
C ASP A 31 -8.22 5.15 -6.84
N TRP A 32 -7.32 5.24 -7.83
CA TRP A 32 -5.90 4.98 -7.63
C TRP A 32 -5.29 5.94 -6.61
N MET A 33 -5.53 7.25 -6.76
CA MET A 33 -4.99 8.26 -5.86
C MET A 33 -5.56 8.13 -4.43
N ASP A 34 -6.86 7.84 -4.29
CA ASP A 34 -7.44 7.57 -2.97
C ASP A 34 -6.87 6.30 -2.33
N ALA A 35 -6.73 5.22 -3.10
CA ALA A 35 -6.13 3.98 -2.62
C ALA A 35 -4.66 4.17 -2.18
N VAL A 36 -3.86 4.93 -2.96
CA VAL A 36 -2.47 5.26 -2.61
C VAL A 36 -2.40 6.09 -1.34
N LEU A 37 -3.23 7.11 -1.20
CA LEU A 37 -3.29 7.95 0.00
C LEU A 37 -3.68 7.13 1.24
N SER A 38 -4.68 6.26 1.08
CA SER A 38 -5.14 5.36 2.14
C SER A 38 -4.03 4.40 2.60
N LEU A 39 -3.29 3.81 1.65
CA LEU A 39 -2.14 2.95 1.95
C LEU A 39 -1.03 3.74 2.65
N LYS A 40 -0.68 4.93 2.15
CA LYS A 40 0.34 5.80 2.75
C LYS A 40 0.04 6.11 4.22
N THR A 41 -1.14 6.66 4.49
CA THR A 41 -1.53 7.13 5.82
C THR A 41 -1.63 5.98 6.82
N SER A 42 -2.26 4.87 6.43
CA SER A 42 -2.37 3.69 7.30
C SER A 42 -1.00 3.05 7.57
N SER A 43 -0.12 2.97 6.58
CA SER A 43 1.25 2.47 6.75
C SER A 43 2.06 3.35 7.70
N ALA A 44 1.93 4.68 7.59
CA ALA A 44 2.60 5.62 8.49
C ALA A 44 2.15 5.45 9.94
N MET A 45 0.84 5.32 10.17
CA MET A 45 0.29 5.08 11.52
C MET A 45 0.76 3.73 12.11
N ALA A 46 0.95 2.71 11.26
CA ALA A 46 1.44 1.39 11.69
C ALA A 46 2.97 1.35 11.91
N GLY A 47 3.69 2.43 11.60
CA GLY A 47 5.16 2.43 11.60
C GLY A 47 5.78 1.69 10.41
N ALA A 48 4.99 1.29 9.40
CA ALA A 48 5.45 0.63 8.18
C ALA A 48 6.12 1.64 7.22
N GLN A 49 7.25 2.20 7.65
CA GLN A 49 7.91 3.34 7.00
C GLN A 49 8.27 3.09 5.53
N ALA A 50 8.78 1.91 5.20
CA ALA A 50 9.15 1.57 3.83
C ALA A 50 7.94 1.60 2.88
N LEU A 51 6.81 1.03 3.31
CA LEU A 51 5.59 1.00 2.52
C LEU A 51 4.94 2.38 2.41
N SER A 52 4.92 3.15 3.50
CA SER A 52 4.48 4.55 3.48
C SER A 52 5.30 5.39 2.50
N THR A 53 6.62 5.18 2.46
CA THR A 53 7.53 5.91 1.58
C THR A 53 7.30 5.54 0.11
N LEU A 54 7.10 4.24 -0.18
CA LEU A 54 6.76 3.79 -1.53
C LEU A 54 5.42 4.39 -1.98
N ALA A 55 4.40 4.35 -1.12
CA ALA A 55 3.09 4.93 -1.44
C ALA A 55 3.17 6.46 -1.64
N ALA A 56 4.00 7.17 -0.87
CA ALA A 56 4.23 8.60 -1.09
C ALA A 56 4.84 8.90 -2.47
N ARG A 57 5.84 8.11 -2.90
CA ARG A 57 6.44 8.26 -4.24
C ARG A 57 5.43 7.97 -5.34
N LEU A 58 4.60 6.94 -5.18
CA LEU A 58 3.51 6.66 -6.13
C LEU A 58 2.49 7.81 -6.16
N GLN A 59 2.19 8.42 -5.01
CA GLN A 59 1.30 9.58 -4.98
C GLN A 59 1.88 10.72 -5.80
N GLU A 60 3.18 10.99 -5.69
CA GLU A 60 3.88 12.04 -6.44
C GLU A 60 3.95 11.74 -7.94
N ASP A 61 4.37 10.52 -8.30
CA ASP A 61 4.49 10.06 -9.69
C ASP A 61 3.15 10.18 -10.45
N PHE A 62 2.03 9.99 -9.75
CA PHE A 62 0.69 10.02 -10.30
C PHE A 62 -0.12 11.25 -9.85
N ALA A 63 0.49 12.25 -9.20
CA ALA A 63 -0.22 13.38 -8.61
C ALA A 63 -1.01 14.22 -9.62
N LYS A 64 -0.49 14.32 -10.85
CA LYS A 64 -1.14 15.07 -11.92
C LYS A 64 -2.24 14.23 -12.51
N ARG A 65 -3.46 14.78 -12.52
CA ARG A 65 -4.56 14.19 -13.28
C ARG A 65 -4.15 14.15 -14.77
N PRO A 66 -4.08 12.97 -15.38
CA PRO A 66 -3.76 12.86 -16.79
C PRO A 66 -4.90 13.44 -17.65
N PRO A 67 -4.59 14.03 -18.82
CA PRO A 67 -5.62 14.48 -19.76
C PRO A 67 -6.47 13.28 -20.22
N ALA A 68 -7.70 13.54 -20.69
CA ALA A 68 -8.50 12.49 -21.31
C ALA A 68 -8.07 12.32 -22.79
N PRO A 69 -7.74 11.11 -23.26
CA PRO A 69 -7.70 9.84 -22.53
C PRO A 69 -6.44 9.67 -21.66
N VAL A 70 -6.60 9.02 -20.50
CA VAL A 70 -5.54 8.86 -19.51
C VAL A 70 -4.29 8.23 -20.12
N HIS A 71 -3.14 8.89 -19.96
CA HIS A 71 -1.85 8.32 -20.31
C HIS A 71 -1.19 7.72 -19.07
N TRP A 72 -1.51 6.46 -18.79
CA TRP A 72 -0.80 5.66 -17.80
C TRP A 72 0.62 5.35 -18.31
N PRO A 73 1.59 5.12 -17.40
CA PRO A 73 2.86 4.51 -17.76
C PRO A 73 2.67 3.20 -18.54
N PRO A 74 3.68 2.76 -19.31
CA PRO A 74 3.64 1.46 -19.99
C PRO A 74 3.26 0.32 -19.03
N MET A 75 2.52 -0.66 -19.55
CA MET A 75 1.96 -1.75 -18.74
C MET A 75 3.04 -2.56 -18.01
N GLU A 76 4.23 -2.69 -18.61
CA GLU A 76 5.39 -3.35 -17.99
C GLU A 76 5.82 -2.62 -16.72
N ARG A 77 5.93 -1.28 -16.79
CA ARG A 77 6.29 -0.45 -15.64
C ARG A 77 5.23 -0.50 -14.55
N LEU A 78 3.96 -0.56 -14.93
CA LEU A 78 2.86 -0.70 -13.99
C LEU A 78 2.88 -2.06 -13.28
N ALA A 79 3.17 -3.14 -14.02
CA ALA A 79 3.34 -4.47 -13.45
C ALA A 79 4.52 -4.52 -12.46
N GLU A 80 5.65 -3.90 -12.79
CA GLU A 80 6.80 -3.77 -11.89
C GLU A 80 6.46 -3.01 -10.60
N ILE A 81 5.72 -1.91 -10.72
CA ILE A 81 5.25 -1.13 -9.56
C ILE A 81 4.38 -2.00 -8.65
N MET A 82 3.39 -2.70 -9.21
CA MET A 82 2.47 -3.53 -8.44
C MET A 82 3.16 -4.73 -7.81
N GLU A 83 4.09 -5.36 -8.51
CA GLU A 83 4.89 -6.46 -7.98
C GLU A 83 5.76 -6.00 -6.79
N LYS A 84 6.44 -4.85 -6.93
CA LYS A 84 7.21 -4.26 -5.84
C LYS A 84 6.33 -3.95 -4.63
N LEU A 85 5.14 -3.41 -4.86
CA LEU A 85 4.19 -3.06 -3.81
C LEU A 85 3.68 -4.30 -3.07
N ARG A 86 3.30 -5.36 -3.79
CA ARG A 86 2.90 -6.66 -3.20
C ARG A 86 4.00 -7.27 -2.36
N ARG A 87 5.23 -7.33 -2.89
CA ARG A 87 6.39 -7.87 -2.16
C ARG A 87 6.64 -7.11 -0.86
N LEU A 88 6.64 -5.78 -0.92
CA LEU A 88 6.88 -4.95 0.26
C LEU A 88 5.73 -5.04 1.27
N ALA A 89 4.49 -5.13 0.81
CA ALA A 89 3.33 -5.34 1.67
C ALA A 89 3.39 -6.69 2.39
N ALA A 90 3.69 -7.78 1.69
CA ALA A 90 3.85 -9.11 2.27
C ALA A 90 5.01 -9.18 3.28
N GLU A 91 6.15 -8.55 2.98
CA GLU A 91 7.25 -8.41 3.93
C GLU A 91 6.83 -7.64 5.18
N THR A 92 6.14 -6.51 4.99
CA THR A 92 5.65 -5.67 6.09
C THR A 92 4.69 -6.44 6.99
N ALA A 93 3.69 -7.13 6.41
CA ALA A 93 2.73 -7.95 7.15
C ALA A 93 3.45 -9.01 8.00
N ARG A 94 4.37 -9.76 7.40
CA ARG A 94 5.14 -10.79 8.10
C ARG A 94 5.98 -10.21 9.25
N GLN A 95 6.68 -9.09 9.04
CA GLN A 95 7.48 -8.46 10.11
C GLN A 95 6.59 -7.95 11.26
N LEU A 96 5.44 -7.36 10.94
CA LEU A 96 4.46 -6.95 11.95
C LEU A 96 3.91 -8.14 12.73
N GLN A 97 3.61 -9.25 12.05
CA GLN A 97 3.15 -10.48 12.70
C GLN A 97 4.19 -11.02 13.68
N VAL A 98 5.46 -11.10 13.27
CA VAL A 98 6.57 -11.51 14.14
C VAL A 98 6.70 -10.57 15.35
N PHE A 99 6.66 -9.25 15.13
CA PHE A 99 6.71 -8.26 16.21
C PHE A 99 5.56 -8.44 17.21
N VAL A 100 4.33 -8.59 16.72
CA VAL A 100 3.15 -8.79 17.57
C VAL A 100 3.26 -10.08 18.38
N GLN A 101 3.75 -11.17 17.78
CA GLN A 101 3.98 -12.44 18.49
C GLN A 101 5.05 -12.30 19.57
N GLN A 102 6.15 -11.59 19.29
CA GLN A 102 7.21 -11.34 20.28
C GLN A 102 6.72 -10.48 21.44
N VAL A 103 6.00 -9.39 21.16
CA VAL A 103 5.44 -8.53 22.21
C VAL A 103 4.37 -9.26 23.02
N ALA A 104 3.55 -10.11 22.39
CA ALA A 104 2.54 -10.91 23.10
C ALA A 104 3.13 -12.06 23.93
N GLY A 105 4.31 -12.58 23.57
CA GLY A 105 5.00 -13.62 24.33
C GLY A 105 5.86 -13.11 25.50
N VAL A 106 6.02 -11.79 25.62
CA VAL A 106 6.81 -11.12 26.68
C VAL A 106 5.90 -10.56 27.79
N ILE A 107 4.57 -10.56 27.60
CA ILE A 107 3.58 -10.08 28.57
C ILE A 107 2.85 -11.27 29.22
#